data_AF-A0A3B9J617-F1
#
_entry.id   AF-A0A3B9J617-F1
#
_cell.length_a   1.000
_cell.length_b   1.000
_cell.length_c   1.000
_cell.angle_alpha   90.00
_cell.angle_beta   90.00
_cell.angle_gamma   90.00
#
_symmetry.space_group_name_H-M   'P 1'
#
loop_
_entity.id
_entity.type
_entity.pdbx_description
1 polymer ?
#
loop_
_entity_poly.entity_id
_entity_poly.type
_entity_poly.pdbx_seq_one_letter_code
_entity_poly.pdbx_strand_id
1 'polypeptide(L)'
;MEIFGVVNASPDSLANFSVVSNEEEAKRYGAELLSRGADHLDVGAQASHGDAAFVTPEQEWEIVEGPLKGLLSLGVEVSIDTWQVETARRALDAGACVLNAADALQSDEMIELAASREVQVVLPFMLGPDPRHLKHIEGDPVQVMVDWFDLQLERAERWGIRDRLILDPGTGFSPPHWNWEERFEYQKAIYSGLSRLRRFELPIYVPIAWKQTPDRLELVDLVLSQEIEYVRAHIPEQIRQRHTAILEGNPLPTSEIWEGYE
;
A
#
# COMPACT_ATOMS: atom_id res chain seq x y z
N MET A 1 -8.93 5.42 -11.77
CA MET A 1 -8.32 4.58 -10.73
C MET A 1 -7.33 3.64 -11.36
N GLU A 2 -6.08 3.73 -10.93
CA GLU A 2 -4.98 2.84 -11.29
C GLU A 2 -4.69 1.83 -10.18
N ILE A 3 -4.09 0.69 -10.53
CA ILE A 3 -3.86 -0.43 -9.62
C ILE A 3 -2.37 -0.76 -9.54
N PHE A 4 -1.82 -0.69 -8.34
CA PHE A 4 -0.54 -1.30 -8.00
C PHE A 4 -0.76 -2.77 -7.63
N GLY A 5 -0.28 -3.67 -8.47
CA GLY A 5 -0.28 -5.11 -8.21
C GLY A 5 0.76 -5.47 -7.15
N VAL A 6 0.35 -6.17 -6.09
CA VAL A 6 1.24 -6.53 -4.98
C VAL A 6 2.13 -7.71 -5.35
N VAL A 7 3.44 -7.52 -5.22
CA VAL A 7 4.45 -8.56 -5.31
C VAL A 7 5.17 -8.67 -3.96
N ASN A 8 5.00 -9.79 -3.27
CA ASN A 8 5.72 -10.02 -2.03
C ASN A 8 7.05 -10.73 -2.33
N ALA A 9 8.13 -10.29 -1.72
CA ALA A 9 9.39 -11.04 -1.67
C ALA A 9 9.66 -11.64 -0.29
N SER A 10 8.90 -11.21 0.73
CA SER A 10 9.08 -11.68 2.10
C SER A 10 8.63 -13.15 2.28
N PRO A 11 9.46 -14.03 2.85
CA PRO A 11 9.06 -15.40 3.18
C PRO A 11 8.02 -15.45 4.30
N ASP A 12 7.90 -14.40 5.11
CA ASP A 12 6.94 -14.29 6.20
C ASP A 12 5.55 -13.80 5.73
N SER A 13 5.35 -13.54 4.44
CA SER A 13 4.08 -13.00 3.93
C SER A 13 2.93 -13.99 4.14
N LEU A 14 1.83 -13.50 4.75
CA LEU A 14 0.59 -14.27 4.87
C LEU A 14 -0.06 -14.55 3.51
N ALA A 15 0.28 -13.77 2.47
CA ALA A 15 -0.20 -13.97 1.10
C ALA A 15 0.78 -14.83 0.30
N ASN A 16 0.99 -16.08 0.74
CA ASN A 16 1.99 -17.02 0.17
C ASN A 16 1.94 -17.13 -1.36
N PHE A 17 0.75 -17.04 -1.96
CA PHE A 17 0.54 -17.12 -3.41
C PHE A 17 1.15 -15.95 -4.20
N SER A 18 1.53 -14.86 -3.53
CA SER A 18 2.14 -13.66 -4.12
C SER A 18 3.64 -13.56 -3.84
N VAL A 19 4.22 -14.56 -3.17
CA VAL A 19 5.64 -14.59 -2.80
C VAL A 19 6.49 -15.03 -3.99
N VAL A 20 7.50 -14.24 -4.32
CA VAL A 20 8.52 -14.53 -5.34
C VAL A 20 9.91 -14.39 -4.72
N SER A 21 10.87 -15.20 -5.19
CA SER A 21 12.20 -15.28 -4.59
C SER A 21 13.33 -14.81 -5.50
N ASN A 22 13.07 -14.69 -6.80
CA ASN A 22 14.08 -14.39 -7.80
C ASN A 22 13.53 -13.62 -9.00
N GLU A 23 14.43 -13.20 -9.89
CA GLU A 23 14.15 -12.39 -11.06
C GLU A 23 13.12 -13.04 -12.02
N GLU A 24 13.27 -14.33 -12.32
CA GLU A 24 12.39 -15.03 -13.27
C GLU A 24 10.97 -15.19 -12.71
N GLU A 25 10.86 -15.57 -11.43
CA GLU A 25 9.58 -15.67 -10.73
C GLU A 25 8.86 -14.33 -10.67
N ALA A 26 9.58 -13.27 -10.29
CA ALA A 26 9.03 -11.91 -10.21
C ALA A 26 8.58 -11.42 -11.58
N LYS A 27 9.39 -11.61 -12.63
CA LYS A 27 9.01 -11.24 -13.99
C LYS A 27 7.73 -11.96 -14.45
N ARG A 28 7.64 -13.27 -14.21
CA ARG A 28 6.46 -14.06 -14.58
C ARG A 28 5.23 -13.59 -13.82
N TYR A 29 5.34 -13.43 -12.49
CA TYR A 29 4.21 -13.03 -11.65
C TYR A 29 3.78 -11.58 -11.89
N GLY A 30 4.72 -10.66 -12.08
CA GLY A 30 4.43 -9.28 -12.47
C GLY A 30 3.69 -9.20 -13.80
N ALA A 31 4.13 -9.96 -14.81
CA ALA A 31 3.41 -10.04 -16.10
C ALA A 31 1.99 -10.61 -15.94
N GLU A 32 1.79 -11.57 -15.03
CA GLU A 32 0.47 -12.12 -14.71
C GLU A 32 -0.43 -11.05 -14.07
N LEU A 33 0.07 -10.29 -13.09
CA LEU A 33 -0.68 -9.19 -12.46
C LEU A 33 -1.09 -8.12 -13.47
N LEU A 34 -0.17 -7.71 -14.36
CA LEU A 34 -0.46 -6.76 -15.44
C LEU A 34 -1.53 -7.30 -16.39
N SER A 35 -1.44 -8.59 -16.77
CA SER A 35 -2.45 -9.24 -17.62
C SER A 35 -3.84 -9.30 -16.98
N ARG A 36 -3.89 -9.26 -15.64
CA ARG A 36 -5.11 -9.25 -14.82
C ARG A 36 -5.58 -7.85 -14.45
N GLY A 37 -4.98 -6.80 -15.00
CA GLY A 37 -5.49 -5.43 -14.87
C GLY A 37 -4.78 -4.56 -13.83
N ALA A 38 -3.61 -4.98 -13.32
CA ALA A 38 -2.68 -4.04 -12.68
C ALA A 38 -2.11 -3.08 -13.73
N ASP A 39 -1.90 -1.82 -13.35
CA ASP A 39 -1.22 -0.82 -14.18
C ASP A 39 0.27 -0.74 -13.81
N HIS A 40 0.54 -0.85 -12.52
CA HIS A 40 1.86 -0.73 -11.90
C HIS A 40 2.12 -1.91 -10.96
N LEU A 41 3.34 -2.02 -10.45
CA LEU A 41 3.74 -3.09 -9.53
C LEU A 41 4.32 -2.49 -8.25
N ASP A 42 4.03 -3.10 -7.11
CA ASP A 42 4.57 -2.69 -5.81
C ASP A 42 5.22 -3.90 -5.13
N VAL A 43 6.52 -3.79 -4.83
CA VAL A 43 7.31 -4.88 -4.27
C VAL A 43 7.78 -4.57 -2.85
N GLY A 44 7.56 -5.53 -1.94
CA GLY A 44 8.00 -5.43 -0.55
C GLY A 44 8.71 -6.70 -0.09
N ALA A 45 9.81 -6.56 0.64
CA ALA A 45 10.61 -7.69 1.17
C ALA A 45 10.44 -7.94 2.67
N GLN A 46 9.72 -7.06 3.37
CA GLN A 46 9.34 -7.27 4.77
C GLN A 46 7.83 -7.30 4.95
N ALA A 47 7.35 -8.33 5.65
CA ALA A 47 6.00 -8.33 6.17
C ALA A 47 5.86 -7.31 7.33
N SER A 48 4.77 -6.55 7.30
CA SER A 48 4.49 -5.47 8.27
C SER A 48 3.77 -5.96 9.54
N HIS A 49 3.40 -7.24 9.63
CA HIS A 49 2.78 -7.78 10.84
C HIS A 49 3.79 -8.00 11.97
N GLY A 50 3.31 -8.00 13.22
CA GLY A 50 4.15 -8.04 14.42
C GLY A 50 5.03 -9.29 14.55
N ASP A 51 4.57 -10.45 14.02
CA ASP A 51 5.32 -11.71 14.12
C ASP A 51 6.46 -11.86 13.09
N ALA A 52 6.59 -10.94 12.13
CA ALA A 52 7.59 -11.05 11.08
C ALA A 52 9.00 -10.75 11.61
N ALA A 53 10.01 -11.46 11.10
CA ALA A 53 11.38 -11.27 11.53
C ALA A 53 11.85 -9.82 11.25
N PHE A 54 12.64 -9.27 12.18
CA PHE A 54 13.42 -8.07 11.87
C PHE A 54 14.58 -8.49 10.98
N VAL A 55 14.66 -7.89 9.79
CA VAL A 55 15.82 -8.03 8.90
C VAL A 55 16.57 -6.71 8.82
N THR A 56 17.90 -6.78 8.69
CA THR A 56 18.73 -5.60 8.46
C THR A 56 18.50 -5.05 7.04
N PRO A 57 18.88 -3.79 6.74
CA PRO A 57 18.78 -3.26 5.39
C PRO A 57 19.53 -4.12 4.35
N GLU A 58 20.68 -4.69 4.71
CA GLU A 58 21.42 -5.60 3.84
C GLU A 58 20.63 -6.88 3.52
N GLN A 59 20.01 -7.48 4.54
CA GLN A 59 19.20 -8.69 4.38
C GLN A 59 17.92 -8.40 3.56
N GLU A 60 17.25 -7.27 3.80
CA GLU A 60 16.11 -6.86 3.00
C GLU A 60 16.50 -6.64 1.54
N TRP A 61 17.65 -6.00 1.29
CA TRP A 61 18.18 -5.82 -0.06
C TRP A 61 18.48 -7.16 -0.76
N GLU A 62 19.15 -8.08 -0.07
CA GLU A 62 19.43 -9.44 -0.61
C GLU A 62 18.16 -10.17 -1.03
N ILE A 63 17.05 -9.95 -0.32
CA ILE A 63 15.73 -10.52 -0.65
C ILE A 63 15.10 -9.82 -1.86
N VAL A 64 15.13 -8.47 -1.89
CA VAL A 64 14.35 -7.70 -2.88
C VAL A 64 15.07 -7.49 -4.20
N GLU A 65 16.41 -7.53 -4.25
CA GLU A 65 17.18 -7.15 -5.43
C GLU A 65 16.81 -7.97 -6.68
N GLY A 66 16.75 -9.30 -6.54
CA GLY A 66 16.39 -10.21 -7.62
C GLY A 66 14.96 -9.96 -8.12
N PRO A 67 13.95 -10.01 -7.23
CA PRO A 67 12.58 -9.67 -7.59
C PRO A 67 12.43 -8.30 -8.27
N LEU A 68 13.04 -7.25 -7.71
CA LEU A 68 12.98 -5.89 -8.25
C LEU A 68 13.50 -5.83 -9.70
N LYS A 69 14.65 -6.46 -10.00
CA LYS A 69 15.18 -6.54 -11.37
C LYS A 69 14.19 -7.20 -12.33
N GLY A 70 13.52 -8.26 -11.87
CA GLY A 70 12.51 -8.99 -12.64
C GLY A 70 11.34 -8.10 -13.02
N LEU A 71 10.81 -7.34 -12.05
CA LEU A 71 9.69 -6.41 -12.27
C LEU A 71 10.08 -5.24 -13.17
N LEU A 72 11.25 -4.63 -12.95
CA LEU A 72 11.74 -3.52 -13.78
C LEU A 72 11.89 -3.91 -15.25
N SER A 73 12.21 -5.19 -15.53
CA SER A 73 12.31 -5.70 -16.91
C SER A 73 10.99 -5.71 -17.69
N LEU A 74 9.85 -5.49 -17.02
CA LEU A 74 8.52 -5.42 -17.63
C LEU A 74 8.20 -4.04 -18.22
N GLY A 75 9.01 -3.01 -17.90
CA GLY A 75 8.86 -1.66 -18.49
C GLY A 75 7.65 -0.87 -17.98
N VAL A 76 7.10 -1.24 -16.82
CA VAL A 76 6.05 -0.49 -16.09
C VAL A 76 6.65 0.22 -14.88
N GLU A 77 5.91 1.14 -14.27
CA GLU A 77 6.34 1.75 -13.02
C GLU A 77 6.36 0.71 -11.89
N VAL A 78 7.43 0.75 -11.10
CA VAL A 78 7.63 -0.15 -9.95
C VAL A 78 7.83 0.69 -8.71
N SER A 79 6.99 0.43 -7.71
CA SER A 79 7.05 0.96 -6.36
C SER A 79 7.84 0.02 -5.46
N ILE A 80 8.67 0.59 -4.58
CA ILE A 80 9.35 -0.12 -3.49
C ILE A 80 8.64 0.16 -2.16
N ASP A 81 8.10 -0.89 -1.53
CA ASP A 81 7.48 -0.89 -0.20
C ASP A 81 8.54 -1.25 0.84
N THR A 82 9.04 -0.24 1.54
CA THR A 82 10.08 -0.40 2.57
C THR A 82 10.06 0.74 3.58
N TRP A 83 10.50 0.43 4.80
CA TRP A 83 10.82 1.42 5.84
C TRP A 83 12.33 1.60 6.05
N GLN A 84 13.19 0.90 5.29
CA GLN A 84 14.64 1.01 5.40
C GLN A 84 15.18 1.99 4.36
N VAL A 85 15.84 3.04 4.83
CA VAL A 85 16.39 4.10 3.95
C VAL A 85 17.41 3.54 2.95
N GLU A 86 18.27 2.59 3.37
CA GLU A 86 19.28 1.99 2.48
C GLU A 86 18.64 1.09 1.41
N THR A 87 17.60 0.33 1.74
CA THR A 87 16.85 -0.46 0.76
C THR A 87 16.16 0.46 -0.24
N ALA A 88 15.49 1.51 0.24
CA ALA A 88 14.87 2.52 -0.62
C ALA A 88 15.91 3.14 -1.57
N ARG A 89 17.07 3.55 -1.06
CA ARG A 89 18.15 4.15 -1.86
C ARG A 89 18.58 3.24 -2.99
N ARG A 90 18.88 1.97 -2.70
CA ARG A 90 19.32 0.99 -3.70
C ARG A 90 18.22 0.66 -4.72
N ALA A 91 16.96 0.57 -4.26
CA ALA A 91 15.84 0.32 -5.15
C ALA A 91 15.61 1.46 -6.14
N LEU A 92 15.67 2.71 -5.66
CA LEU A 92 15.58 3.90 -6.51
C LEU A 92 16.78 4.00 -7.47
N ASP A 93 17.99 3.68 -7.02
CA ASP A 93 19.19 3.60 -7.89
C ASP A 93 19.07 2.52 -8.98
N ALA A 94 18.36 1.42 -8.69
CA ALA A 94 18.10 0.34 -9.63
C ALA A 94 17.01 0.69 -10.67
N GLY A 95 16.18 1.70 -10.41
CA GLY A 95 15.16 2.19 -11.33
C GLY A 95 13.72 2.13 -10.82
N ALA A 96 13.47 1.77 -9.55
CA ALA A 96 12.15 2.01 -8.95
C ALA A 96 11.85 3.52 -8.95
N CYS A 97 10.61 3.89 -9.25
CA CYS A 97 10.22 5.30 -9.47
C CYS A 97 9.14 5.81 -8.50
N VAL A 98 8.64 4.93 -7.64
CA VAL A 98 7.72 5.25 -6.55
C VAL A 98 8.29 4.70 -5.26
N LEU A 99 8.32 5.52 -4.21
CA LEU A 99 8.64 5.08 -2.85
C LEU A 99 7.34 4.90 -2.09
N ASN A 100 6.99 3.66 -1.74
CA ASN A 100 5.95 3.40 -0.76
C ASN A 100 6.59 3.43 0.64
N ALA A 101 6.53 4.60 1.27
CA ALA A 101 7.29 4.93 2.48
C ALA A 101 6.64 4.31 3.71
N ALA A 102 6.89 3.02 3.94
CA ALA A 102 6.33 2.30 5.08
C ALA A 102 6.89 2.76 6.45
N ASP A 103 7.80 3.74 6.49
CA ASP A 103 8.22 4.46 7.70
C ASP A 103 7.37 5.74 7.95
N ALA A 104 6.39 6.02 7.09
CA ALA A 104 5.58 7.23 7.06
C ALA A 104 6.40 8.53 6.95
N LEU A 105 7.57 8.48 6.28
CA LEU A 105 8.53 9.59 6.18
C LEU A 105 8.92 10.18 7.53
N GLN A 106 8.92 9.36 8.59
CA GLN A 106 9.27 9.84 9.92
C GLN A 106 10.77 10.15 10.03
N SER A 107 11.62 9.49 9.24
CA SER A 107 13.07 9.75 9.19
C SER A 107 13.42 10.95 8.31
N ASP A 108 14.29 11.85 8.81
CA ASP A 108 14.86 12.93 8.01
C ASP A 108 15.68 12.40 6.81
N GLU A 109 16.30 11.23 6.95
CA GLU A 109 17.05 10.62 5.84
C GLU A 109 16.12 10.08 4.74
N MET A 110 14.93 9.57 5.10
CA MET A 110 13.97 9.06 4.11
C MET A 110 13.37 10.20 3.28
N ILE A 111 13.01 11.30 3.95
CA ILE A 111 12.46 12.48 3.26
C ILE A 111 13.52 13.19 2.41
N GLU A 112 14.77 13.27 2.88
CA GLU A 112 15.90 13.78 2.09
C GLU A 112 16.16 12.90 0.86
N LEU A 113 16.14 11.57 1.03
CA LEU A 113 16.27 10.64 -0.08
C LEU A 113 15.17 10.87 -1.12
N ALA A 114 13.90 10.89 -0.70
CA ALA A 114 12.77 11.16 -1.60
C ALA A 114 12.91 12.50 -2.31
N ALA A 115 13.35 13.56 -1.60
CA ALA A 115 13.60 14.87 -2.18
C ALA A 115 14.67 14.80 -3.28
N SER A 116 15.80 14.16 -2.98
CA SER A 116 16.97 14.06 -3.87
C SER A 116 16.73 13.24 -5.14
N ARG A 117 15.81 12.26 -5.09
CA ARG A 117 15.53 11.33 -6.20
C ARG A 117 14.37 11.77 -7.08
N GLU A 118 13.67 12.85 -6.72
CA GLU A 118 12.56 13.41 -7.51
C GLU A 118 11.41 12.41 -7.78
N VAL A 119 11.24 11.40 -6.91
CA VAL A 119 10.23 10.34 -7.05
C VAL A 119 8.90 10.68 -6.39
N GLN A 120 7.84 10.01 -6.84
CA GLN A 120 6.56 9.98 -6.14
C GLN A 120 6.69 9.20 -4.83
N VAL A 121 5.91 9.58 -3.83
CA VAL A 121 5.93 8.94 -2.52
C VAL A 121 4.52 8.65 -2.03
N VAL A 122 4.24 7.38 -1.73
CA VAL A 122 3.05 7.02 -0.96
C VAL A 122 3.36 7.27 0.52
N LEU A 123 2.61 8.19 1.13
CA LEU A 123 2.72 8.57 2.54
C LEU A 123 1.56 7.93 3.30
N PRO A 124 1.79 6.80 4.00
CA PRO A 124 0.76 6.16 4.80
C PRO A 124 0.57 6.90 6.12
N PHE A 125 -0.69 7.08 6.50
CA PHE A 125 -1.06 7.50 7.84
C PHE A 125 -0.57 6.47 8.85
N MET A 126 0.24 6.91 9.80
CA MET A 126 0.80 6.06 10.83
C MET A 126 0.82 6.79 12.17
N LEU A 127 0.04 6.29 13.11
CA LEU A 127 -0.01 6.80 14.47
C LEU A 127 0.80 5.90 15.41
N GLY A 128 2.13 5.94 15.29
CA GLY A 128 3.07 5.11 16.04
C GLY A 128 4.49 5.29 15.54
N PRO A 129 5.51 4.76 16.22
CA PRO A 129 6.90 4.87 15.75
C PRO A 129 7.15 4.01 14.50
N ASP A 130 6.36 2.97 14.25
CA ASP A 130 6.48 2.07 13.10
C ASP A 130 5.16 1.29 12.87
N PRO A 131 5.00 0.57 11.73
CA PRO A 131 3.79 -0.20 11.41
C PRO A 131 3.40 -1.27 12.45
N ARG A 132 4.33 -1.74 13.28
CA ARG A 132 4.13 -2.82 14.26
C ARG A 132 3.71 -2.28 15.63
N HIS A 133 3.91 -0.99 15.90
CA HIS A 133 3.66 -0.35 17.21
C HIS A 133 2.64 0.81 17.12
N LEU A 134 1.52 0.58 16.44
CA LEU A 134 0.45 1.58 16.30
C LEU A 134 -0.29 1.85 17.62
N LYS A 135 -0.71 3.10 17.80
CA LYS A 135 -1.56 3.54 18.91
C LYS A 135 -3.04 3.37 18.58
N HIS A 136 -3.84 3.16 19.62
CA HIS A 136 -5.29 3.22 19.51
C HIS A 136 -5.75 4.65 19.19
N ILE A 137 -6.76 4.79 18.33
CA ILE A 137 -7.36 6.07 17.99
C ILE A 137 -8.66 6.23 18.77
N GLU A 138 -8.78 7.32 19.51
CA GLU A 138 -10.01 7.69 20.21
C GLU A 138 -10.77 8.75 19.41
N GLY A 139 -12.11 8.64 19.36
CA GLY A 139 -12.96 9.60 18.66
C GLY A 139 -13.08 9.33 17.16
N ASP A 140 -13.10 10.39 16.35
CA ASP A 140 -13.24 10.31 14.89
C ASP A 140 -11.89 9.99 14.24
N PRO A 141 -11.69 8.77 13.71
CA PRO A 141 -10.40 8.38 13.14
C PRO A 141 -10.02 9.18 11.91
N VAL A 142 -11.00 9.68 11.16
CA VAL A 142 -10.73 10.48 9.97
C VAL A 142 -10.29 11.89 10.34
N GLN A 143 -10.80 12.46 11.45
CA GLN A 143 -10.29 13.75 11.93
C GLN A 143 -8.84 13.63 12.40
N VAL A 144 -8.53 12.59 13.17
CA VAL A 144 -7.16 12.33 13.65
C VAL A 144 -6.19 12.18 12.47
N MET A 145 -6.62 11.48 11.41
CA MET A 145 -5.84 11.34 10.18
C MET A 145 -5.66 12.66 9.43
N VAL A 146 -6.71 13.49 9.31
CA VAL A 146 -6.61 14.83 8.71
C VAL A 146 -5.61 15.69 9.49
N ASP A 147 -5.73 15.74 10.82
CA ASP A 147 -4.82 16.54 11.65
C ASP A 147 -3.36 16.05 11.54
N TRP A 148 -3.17 14.74 11.40
CA TRP A 148 -1.85 14.15 11.18
C TRP A 148 -1.28 14.52 9.81
N PHE A 149 -2.08 14.43 8.74
CA PHE A 149 -1.63 14.80 7.41
C PHE A 149 -1.33 16.30 7.30
N ASP A 150 -2.12 17.18 7.93
CA ASP A 150 -1.80 18.63 7.99
C ASP A 150 -0.34 18.83 8.48
N LEU A 151 0.06 18.15 9.57
CA LEU A 151 1.42 18.24 10.11
C LEU A 151 2.50 17.61 9.21
N GLN A 152 2.23 16.45 8.61
CA GLN A 152 3.21 15.80 7.74
C GLN A 152 3.41 16.57 6.44
N LEU A 153 2.36 17.17 5.89
CA LEU A 153 2.45 17.96 4.67
C LEU A 153 3.23 19.26 4.89
N GLU A 154 3.09 19.92 6.05
CA GLU A 154 3.96 21.04 6.44
C GLU A 154 5.44 20.63 6.52
N ARG A 155 5.73 19.40 6.97
CA ARG A 155 7.09 18.85 6.91
C ARG A 155 7.52 18.63 5.46
N ALA A 156 6.70 17.98 4.65
CA ALA A 156 6.98 17.71 3.24
C ALA A 156 7.23 18.96 2.40
N GLU A 157 6.52 20.05 2.67
CA GLU A 157 6.72 21.36 2.01
C GLU A 157 8.13 21.92 2.25
N ARG A 158 8.65 21.80 3.48
CA ARG A 158 10.01 22.27 3.82
C ARG A 158 11.11 21.52 3.04
N TRP A 159 10.82 20.32 2.58
CA TRP A 159 11.71 19.50 1.75
C TRP A 159 11.37 19.58 0.26
N GLY A 160 10.35 20.34 -0.14
CA GLY A 160 9.95 20.49 -1.54
C GLY A 160 9.41 19.20 -2.17
N ILE A 161 8.76 18.34 -1.37
CA ILE A 161 8.23 17.06 -1.86
C ILE A 161 6.69 16.96 -1.83
N ARG A 162 5.98 17.96 -1.28
CA ARG A 162 4.51 17.92 -1.10
C ARG A 162 3.78 17.47 -2.37
N ASP A 163 4.08 18.08 -3.50
CA ASP A 163 3.36 17.83 -4.77
C ASP A 163 3.65 16.45 -5.36
N ARG A 164 4.59 15.70 -4.78
CA ARG A 164 4.93 14.32 -5.14
C ARG A 164 4.32 13.28 -4.20
N LEU A 165 3.59 13.73 -3.17
CA LEU A 165 2.97 12.85 -2.20
C LEU A 165 1.64 12.29 -2.71
N ILE A 166 1.39 11.05 -2.32
CA ILE A 166 0.14 10.32 -2.48
C ILE A 166 -0.28 9.89 -1.07
N LEU A 167 -1.52 10.18 -0.68
CA LEU A 167 -2.00 9.93 0.69
C LEU A 167 -2.54 8.50 0.80
N ASP A 168 -1.97 7.71 1.71
CA ASP A 168 -2.51 6.39 2.09
C ASP A 168 -3.16 6.48 3.48
N PRO A 169 -4.44 6.10 3.64
CA PRO A 169 -5.13 6.22 4.93
C PRO A 169 -4.65 5.24 6.02
N GLY A 170 -3.64 4.41 5.74
CA GLY A 170 -2.99 3.54 6.71
C GLY A 170 -3.80 2.31 7.09
N THR A 171 -4.83 1.94 6.32
CA THR A 171 -5.75 0.84 6.66
C THR A 171 -5.17 -0.56 6.47
N GLY A 172 -4.01 -0.64 5.80
CA GLY A 172 -3.19 -1.85 5.74
C GLY A 172 -2.56 -2.20 7.09
N PHE A 173 -2.32 -1.20 7.94
CA PHE A 173 -1.77 -1.39 9.28
C PHE A 173 -2.88 -1.63 10.31
N SER A 174 -2.58 -2.39 11.35
CA SER A 174 -3.52 -2.59 12.46
C SER A 174 -2.77 -2.88 13.76
N PRO A 175 -3.25 -2.34 14.90
CA PRO A 175 -2.73 -2.74 16.20
C PRO A 175 -2.87 -4.27 16.40
N PRO A 176 -1.88 -4.95 17.00
CA PRO A 176 -1.87 -6.41 17.14
C PRO A 176 -3.00 -6.98 18.01
N HIS A 177 -3.74 -6.13 18.75
CA HIS A 177 -4.78 -6.56 19.70
C HIS A 177 -6.21 -6.28 19.23
N TRP A 178 -6.40 -5.76 18.02
CA TRP A 178 -7.73 -5.52 17.48
C TRP A 178 -8.38 -6.82 17.05
N ASN A 179 -9.59 -7.05 17.56
CA ASN A 179 -10.44 -8.06 16.97
C ASN A 179 -10.96 -7.59 15.60
N TRP A 180 -11.52 -8.51 14.83
CA TRP A 180 -11.96 -8.20 13.48
C TRP A 180 -13.13 -7.20 13.44
N GLU A 181 -14.05 -7.25 14.38
CA GLU A 181 -15.21 -6.34 14.45
C GLU A 181 -14.75 -4.89 14.66
N GLU A 182 -13.84 -4.65 15.62
CA GLU A 182 -13.24 -3.33 15.85
C GLU A 182 -12.49 -2.82 14.61
N ARG A 183 -11.70 -3.70 13.96
CA ARG A 183 -10.98 -3.35 12.74
C ARG A 183 -11.93 -3.02 11.59
N PHE A 184 -13.01 -3.76 11.44
CA PHE A 184 -14.01 -3.53 10.41
C PHE A 184 -14.68 -2.17 10.58
N GLU A 185 -15.15 -1.84 11.80
CA GLU A 185 -15.78 -0.54 12.08
C GLU A 185 -14.81 0.62 11.86
N TYR A 186 -13.55 0.47 12.27
CA TYR A 186 -12.51 1.47 12.01
C TYR A 186 -12.26 1.68 10.51
N GLN A 187 -12.05 0.59 9.75
CA GLN A 187 -11.82 0.67 8.31
C GLN A 187 -13.03 1.26 7.59
N LYS A 188 -14.25 0.88 7.99
CA LYS A 188 -15.50 1.43 7.45
C LYS A 188 -15.64 2.93 7.72
N ALA A 189 -15.30 3.39 8.92
CA ALA A 189 -15.30 4.81 9.26
C ALA A 189 -14.30 5.59 8.40
N ILE A 190 -13.09 5.04 8.19
CA ILE A 190 -12.09 5.62 7.30
C ILE A 190 -12.56 5.69 5.85
N TYR A 191 -13.01 4.57 5.29
CA TYR A 191 -13.40 4.49 3.89
C TYR A 191 -14.61 5.37 3.57
N SER A 192 -15.56 5.48 4.50
CA SER A 192 -16.70 6.40 4.38
C SER A 192 -16.30 7.88 4.44
N GLY A 193 -15.13 8.19 5.02
CA GLY A 193 -14.63 9.55 5.23
C GLY A 193 -13.51 9.98 4.28
N LEU A 194 -13.11 9.17 3.29
CA LEU A 194 -11.99 9.48 2.39
C LEU A 194 -12.13 10.82 1.66
N SER A 195 -13.36 11.25 1.38
CA SER A 195 -13.63 12.57 0.79
C SER A 195 -13.07 13.75 1.61
N ARG A 196 -12.87 13.58 2.93
CA ARG A 196 -12.25 14.60 3.79
C ARG A 196 -10.78 14.82 3.49
N LEU A 197 -10.08 13.82 2.93
CA LEU A 197 -8.68 13.96 2.51
C LEU A 197 -8.55 14.81 1.24
N ARG A 198 -9.63 15.01 0.48
CA ARG A 198 -9.61 15.81 -0.76
C ARG A 198 -9.23 17.27 -0.54
N ARG A 199 -9.37 17.79 0.69
CA ARG A 199 -8.88 19.13 1.06
C ARG A 199 -7.38 19.33 0.84
N PHE A 200 -6.61 18.24 0.79
CA PHE A 200 -5.16 18.31 0.59
C PHE A 200 -4.76 18.47 -0.86
N GLU A 201 -5.70 18.29 -1.80
CA GLU A 201 -5.50 18.35 -3.24
C GLU A 201 -4.41 17.38 -3.75
N LEU A 202 -4.26 16.25 -3.03
CA LEU A 202 -3.33 15.18 -3.36
C LEU A 202 -4.09 13.90 -3.75
N PRO A 203 -3.47 13.02 -4.54
CA PRO A 203 -4.03 11.71 -4.86
C PRO A 203 -4.20 10.84 -3.61
N ILE A 204 -5.17 9.94 -3.64
CA ILE A 204 -5.44 8.96 -2.57
C ILE A 204 -5.09 7.56 -3.06
N TYR A 205 -4.37 6.81 -2.23
CA TYR A 205 -3.95 5.43 -2.46
C TYR A 205 -4.49 4.53 -1.36
N VAL A 206 -5.24 3.48 -1.69
CA VAL A 206 -5.85 2.61 -0.69
C VAL A 206 -5.40 1.16 -0.83
N PRO A 207 -4.77 0.56 0.20
CA PRO A 207 -4.45 -0.86 0.20
C PRO A 207 -5.70 -1.71 0.45
N ILE A 208 -6.00 -2.60 -0.50
CA ILE A 208 -7.13 -3.52 -0.43
C ILE A 208 -6.66 -4.86 0.13
N ALA A 209 -7.39 -5.37 1.13
CA ALA A 209 -7.13 -6.69 1.68
C ALA A 209 -7.45 -7.78 0.66
N TRP A 210 -6.55 -8.77 0.51
CA TRP A 210 -6.76 -9.92 -0.37
C TRP A 210 -7.70 -10.98 0.21
N LYS A 211 -7.83 -11.02 1.55
CA LYS A 211 -8.74 -11.96 2.24
C LYS A 211 -10.18 -11.61 1.89
N GLN A 212 -10.99 -12.62 1.62
CA GLN A 212 -12.36 -12.48 1.15
C GLN A 212 -13.33 -13.09 2.15
N THR A 213 -14.03 -12.19 2.80
CA THR A 213 -15.23 -12.44 3.60
C THR A 213 -16.27 -11.39 3.20
N PRO A 214 -17.58 -11.62 3.42
CA PRO A 214 -18.60 -10.68 2.96
C PRO A 214 -18.42 -9.25 3.50
N ASP A 215 -17.97 -9.11 4.72
CA ASP A 215 -17.61 -7.83 5.35
C ASP A 215 -16.35 -7.19 4.73
N ARG A 216 -15.33 -7.96 4.38
CA ARG A 216 -14.16 -7.43 3.64
C ARG A 216 -14.55 -6.96 2.25
N LEU A 217 -15.39 -7.71 1.54
CA LEU A 217 -15.88 -7.28 0.23
C LEU A 217 -16.79 -6.06 0.32
N GLU A 218 -17.56 -5.91 1.41
CA GLU A 218 -18.28 -4.66 1.70
C GLU A 218 -17.31 -3.47 1.82
N LEU A 219 -16.19 -3.65 2.54
CA LEU A 219 -15.16 -2.62 2.65
C LEU A 219 -14.49 -2.31 1.30
N VAL A 220 -14.24 -3.33 0.46
CA VAL A 220 -13.70 -3.14 -0.90
C VAL A 220 -14.68 -2.30 -1.72
N ASP A 221 -15.96 -2.67 -1.76
CA ASP A 221 -16.97 -1.94 -2.52
C ASP A 221 -17.14 -0.51 -2.02
N LEU A 222 -17.06 -0.30 -0.70
CA LEU A 222 -17.07 1.03 -0.11
C LEU A 222 -15.91 1.88 -0.62
N VAL A 223 -14.68 1.36 -0.64
CA VAL A 223 -13.51 2.06 -1.20
C VAL A 223 -13.70 2.36 -2.69
N LEU A 224 -14.15 1.38 -3.47
CA LEU A 224 -14.34 1.52 -4.93
C LEU A 224 -15.51 2.44 -5.30
N SER A 225 -16.44 2.70 -4.37
CA SER A 225 -17.49 3.70 -4.53
C SER A 225 -17.02 5.13 -4.28
N GLN A 226 -15.82 5.31 -3.71
CA GLN A 226 -15.21 6.61 -3.55
C GLN A 226 -14.44 7.01 -4.81
N GLU A 227 -14.37 8.30 -5.08
CA GLU A 227 -13.39 8.81 -6.03
C GLU A 227 -12.01 8.67 -5.37
N ILE A 228 -11.17 7.76 -5.86
CA ILE A 228 -9.76 7.58 -5.46
C ILE A 228 -8.89 7.32 -6.70
N GLU A 229 -7.61 7.69 -6.63
CA GLU A 229 -6.69 7.59 -7.76
C GLU A 229 -6.04 6.22 -7.84
N TYR A 230 -5.64 5.66 -6.70
CA TYR A 230 -4.84 4.44 -6.66
C TYR A 230 -5.40 3.41 -5.68
N VAL A 231 -5.28 2.14 -6.05
CA VAL A 231 -5.46 1.00 -5.15
C VAL A 231 -4.28 0.06 -5.22
N ARG A 232 -3.97 -0.57 -4.10
CA ARG A 232 -2.96 -1.63 -4.00
C ARG A 232 -3.66 -2.96 -3.76
N ALA A 233 -3.47 -3.93 -4.64
CA ALA A 233 -4.23 -5.18 -4.56
C ALA A 233 -3.45 -6.41 -5.05
N HIS A 234 -3.70 -7.53 -4.40
CA HIS A 234 -3.20 -8.85 -4.82
C HIS A 234 -4.02 -9.47 -5.96
N ILE A 235 -5.28 -9.02 -6.15
CA ILE A 235 -6.23 -9.57 -7.12
C ILE A 235 -6.78 -8.45 -8.02
N PRO A 236 -5.96 -7.86 -8.92
CA PRO A 236 -6.38 -6.72 -9.75
C PRO A 236 -7.66 -6.99 -10.57
N GLU A 237 -7.83 -8.22 -11.06
CA GLU A 237 -8.99 -8.60 -11.89
C GLU A 237 -10.30 -8.43 -11.12
N GLN A 238 -10.34 -8.90 -9.86
CA GLN A 238 -11.52 -8.74 -9.01
C GLN A 238 -11.80 -7.26 -8.75
N ILE A 239 -10.77 -6.46 -8.50
CA ILE A 239 -10.92 -5.01 -8.29
C ILE A 239 -11.51 -4.34 -9.53
N ARG A 240 -11.04 -4.67 -10.73
CA ARG A 240 -11.59 -4.15 -11.99
C ARG A 240 -13.05 -4.55 -12.19
N GLN A 241 -13.39 -5.82 -11.95
CA GLN A 241 -14.75 -6.33 -12.09
C GLN A 241 -15.72 -5.63 -11.13
N ARG A 242 -15.36 -5.53 -9.84
CA ARG A 242 -16.19 -4.87 -8.82
C ARG A 242 -16.33 -3.38 -9.09
N HIS A 243 -15.25 -2.68 -9.42
CA HIS A 243 -15.30 -1.25 -9.75
C HIS A 243 -16.18 -0.98 -10.98
N THR A 244 -16.08 -1.79 -12.03
CA THR A 244 -16.94 -1.67 -13.22
C THR A 244 -18.41 -1.87 -12.86
N ALA A 245 -18.71 -2.93 -12.09
CA ALA A 245 -20.06 -3.25 -11.64
C ALA A 245 -20.68 -2.11 -10.78
N ILE A 246 -19.89 -1.47 -9.92
CA ILE A 246 -20.31 -0.31 -9.12
C ILE A 246 -20.63 0.89 -10.04
N LEU A 247 -19.76 1.21 -11.01
CA LEU A 247 -19.99 2.32 -11.96
C LEU A 247 -21.23 2.10 -12.83
N GLU A 248 -21.54 0.85 -13.16
CA GLU A 248 -22.73 0.47 -13.92
C GLU A 248 -24.02 0.42 -13.05
N GLY A 249 -23.90 0.65 -11.74
CA GLY A 249 -25.03 0.62 -10.80
C GLY A 249 -25.51 -0.80 -10.45
N ASN A 250 -24.70 -1.82 -10.72
CA ASN A 250 -25.00 -3.24 -10.48
C ASN A 250 -23.90 -3.91 -9.63
N PRO A 251 -23.66 -3.47 -8.38
CA PRO A 251 -22.58 -4.00 -7.55
C PRO A 251 -22.70 -5.53 -7.37
N LEU A 252 -21.55 -6.21 -7.46
CA LEU A 252 -21.50 -7.66 -7.29
C LEU A 252 -21.82 -8.06 -5.84
N PRO A 253 -22.54 -9.17 -5.60
CA PRO A 253 -22.81 -9.63 -4.24
C PRO A 253 -21.52 -9.81 -3.43
N THR A 254 -21.52 -9.36 -2.17
CA THR A 254 -20.39 -9.60 -1.25
C THR A 254 -20.32 -11.05 -0.77
N SER A 255 -21.34 -11.86 -1.04
CA SER A 255 -21.30 -13.32 -0.84
C SER A 255 -20.53 -14.06 -1.94
N GLU A 256 -20.24 -13.43 -3.08
CA GLU A 256 -19.47 -14.02 -4.17
C GLU A 256 -17.97 -13.86 -3.93
N ILE A 257 -17.43 -14.72 -3.07
CA ILE A 257 -15.99 -14.83 -2.80
C ILE A 257 -15.31 -15.77 -3.80
N TRP A 258 -14.02 -15.55 -4.06
CA TRP A 258 -13.20 -16.43 -4.89
C TRP A 258 -12.55 -17.51 -4.02
N GLU A 259 -12.57 -18.76 -4.47
CA GLU A 259 -11.96 -19.88 -3.75
C GLU A 259 -10.45 -19.67 -3.54
N GLY A 260 -9.95 -20.02 -2.35
CA GLY A 260 -8.53 -19.93 -2.00
C GLY A 260 -8.10 -18.56 -1.46
N TYR A 261 -9.04 -17.64 -1.26
CA TYR A 261 -8.81 -16.31 -0.70
C TYR A 261 -9.57 -16.05 0.60
N GLU A 262 -10.12 -17.09 1.25
CA GLU A 262 -10.85 -16.99 2.52
C GLU A 262 -10.01 -16.43 3.69
#